data_AF-A0A7X9FSM0-F1
#
_entry.id   AF-A0A7X9FSM0-F1
#
_cell.length_a   1.000
_cell.length_b   1.000
_cell.length_c   1.000
_cell.angle_alpha   90.00
_cell.angle_beta   90.00
_cell.angle_gamma   90.00
#
_symmetry.space_group_name_H-M   'P 1'
#
loop_
_entity.id
_entity.type
_entity.pdbx_description
1 polymer ?
#
loop_
_entity_poly.entity_id
_entity_poly.type
_entity_poly.pdbx_seq_one_letter_code
_entity_poly.pdbx_strand_id
1 'polypeptide(L)'
;MPTKTNKRITQVLISSAIVLLTLGAGNLFFGLQKHEKYQDLYSKANIEIQNRESSEASSKRQSMAALEQANRFLPGPNLDKQAQYLNRVRTQVRFYEFVISGGKLFICLSAVCFLSGLLVKRYTLH
;
A
#
# COMPACT_ATOMS: atom_id res chain seq x y z
N MET A 1 5.67 -15.77 45.13
CA MET A 1 4.79 -14.59 45.31
C MET A 1 4.90 -13.66 44.10
N PRO A 2 3.83 -13.35 43.37
CA PRO A 2 3.89 -12.41 42.25
C PRO A 2 4.17 -10.99 42.76
N THR A 3 5.33 -10.44 42.37
CA THR A 3 5.69 -9.06 42.72
C THR A 3 4.74 -8.08 42.01
N LYS A 4 4.44 -6.93 42.63
CA LYS A 4 3.64 -5.85 42.01
C LYS A 4 4.18 -5.45 40.62
N THR A 5 5.49 -5.61 40.42
CA THR A 5 6.21 -5.37 39.16
C THR A 5 5.77 -6.31 38.03
N ASN A 6 5.63 -7.61 38.28
CA ASN A 6 5.26 -8.60 37.25
C ASN A 6 3.83 -8.40 36.72
N LYS A 7 2.90 -7.96 37.59
CA LYS A 7 1.54 -7.58 37.18
C LYS A 7 1.52 -6.36 36.26
N ARG A 8 2.33 -5.33 36.58
CA ARG A 8 2.46 -4.13 35.75
C ARG A 8 3.07 -4.46 34.38
N ILE A 9 4.13 -5.26 34.34
CA ILE A 9 4.80 -5.68 33.08
C ILE A 9 3.82 -6.43 32.19
N THR A 10 3.07 -7.40 32.74
CA THR A 10 2.07 -8.16 31.99
C THR A 10 1.00 -7.24 31.39
N GLN A 11 0.50 -6.28 32.18
CA GLN A 11 -0.51 -5.33 31.72
C GLN A 11 0.01 -4.44 30.60
N VAL A 12 1.23 -3.89 30.74
CA VAL A 12 1.86 -3.06 29.70
C VAL A 12 2.05 -3.87 28.42
N LEU A 13 2.55 -5.11 28.50
CA LEU A 13 2.75 -5.97 27.33
C LEU A 13 1.45 -6.26 26.57
N ILE A 14 0.36 -6.56 27.30
CA ILE A 14 -0.94 -6.82 26.69
C ILE A 14 -1.53 -5.53 26.08
N SER A 15 -1.44 -4.40 26.78
CA SER A 15 -1.91 -3.12 26.26
C SER A 15 -1.14 -2.70 25.01
N SER A 16 0.19 -2.85 25.01
CA SER A 16 1.02 -2.59 23.82
C SER A 16 0.69 -3.53 22.67
N ALA A 17 0.41 -4.81 22.94
CA ALA A 17 -0.04 -5.74 21.91
C ALA A 17 -1.34 -5.26 21.24
N ILE A 18 -2.33 -4.84 22.01
CA ILE A 18 -3.61 -4.33 21.47
C ILE A 18 -3.36 -3.10 20.58
N VAL A 19 -2.58 -2.13 21.06
CA VAL A 19 -2.27 -0.91 20.29
C VAL A 19 -1.55 -1.25 18.98
N LEU A 20 -0.55 -2.14 19.03
CA LEU A 20 0.18 -2.59 17.85
C LEU A 20 -0.72 -3.36 16.88
N LEU A 21 -1.64 -4.18 17.38
CA LEU A 21 -2.62 -4.89 16.57
C LEU A 21 -3.55 -3.92 15.83
N THR A 22 -4.06 -2.90 16.54
CA THR A 22 -4.94 -1.89 15.94
C THR A 22 -4.21 -1.07 14.87
N LEU A 23 -2.98 -0.63 15.16
CA LEU A 23 -2.15 0.08 14.18
C LEU A 23 -1.79 -0.81 12.99
N GLY A 24 -1.44 -2.07 13.24
CA GLY A 24 -1.10 -3.04 12.21
C GLY A 24 -2.27 -3.33 11.28
N ALA A 25 -3.44 -3.63 11.85
CA ALA A 25 -4.67 -3.87 11.09
C ALA A 25 -5.12 -2.62 10.32
N GLY A 26 -5.04 -1.43 10.94
CA GLY A 26 -5.36 -0.16 10.29
C GLY A 26 -4.46 0.11 9.08
N ASN A 27 -3.14 -0.07 9.23
CA ASN A 27 -2.19 0.08 8.14
C ASN A 27 -2.41 -0.96 7.03
N LEU A 28 -2.73 -2.21 7.39
CA LEU A 28 -3.01 -3.25 6.40
C LEU A 28 -4.27 -2.94 5.60
N PHE A 29 -5.36 -2.55 6.28
CA PHE A 29 -6.63 -2.21 5.64
C PHE A 29 -6.49 -0.98 4.73
N PHE A 30 -5.88 0.09 5.23
CA PHE A 30 -5.66 1.30 4.44
C PHE A 30 -4.72 1.06 3.26
N GLY A 31 -3.63 0.31 3.50
CA GLY A 31 -2.65 -0.05 2.48
C GLY A 31 -3.25 -0.89 1.35
N LEU A 32 -3.98 -1.97 1.69
CA LEU A 32 -4.61 -2.86 0.71
C LEU A 32 -5.66 -2.12 -0.13
N GLN A 33 -6.56 -1.37 0.52
CA GLN A 33 -7.62 -0.64 -0.19
C GLN A 33 -7.04 0.39 -1.19
N LYS A 34 -5.97 1.08 -0.82
CA LYS A 34 -5.33 2.05 -1.72
C LYS A 34 -4.51 1.36 -2.80
N HIS A 35 -3.77 0.30 -2.46
CA HIS A 35 -2.98 -0.45 -3.43
C HIS A 35 -3.86 -0.99 -4.57
N GLU A 36 -4.98 -1.61 -4.25
CA GLU A 36 -5.94 -2.12 -5.25
C GLU A 36 -6.48 -0.99 -6.14
N LYS A 37 -6.87 0.14 -5.54
CA LYS A 37 -7.37 1.31 -6.29
C LYS A 37 -6.33 1.88 -7.26
N TYR A 38 -5.07 1.99 -6.84
CA TYR A 38 -4.00 2.51 -7.69
C TYR A 38 -3.52 1.51 -8.73
N GLN A 39 -3.59 0.21 -8.44
CA GLN A 39 -3.27 -0.84 -9.39
C GLN A 39 -4.31 -0.91 -10.52
N ASP A 40 -5.60 -0.74 -10.21
CA ASP A 40 -6.67 -0.65 -11.21
C ASP A 40 -6.54 0.61 -12.09
N LEU A 41 -6.16 1.75 -11.50
CA LEU A 41 -5.85 2.96 -12.28
C LEU A 41 -4.63 2.76 -13.20
N TYR A 42 -3.60 2.07 -12.73
CA TYR A 42 -2.41 1.78 -13.52
C TYR A 42 -2.71 0.81 -14.67
N SER A 43 -3.48 -0.25 -14.43
CA SER A 43 -3.86 -1.23 -15.46
C SER A 43 -4.71 -0.58 -16.56
N LYS A 44 -5.69 0.25 -16.18
CA LYS A 44 -6.52 1.02 -17.13
C LYS A 44 -5.68 1.98 -17.98
N ALA A 45 -4.78 2.73 -17.36
CA ALA A 45 -3.88 3.63 -18.07
C ALA A 45 -2.97 2.87 -19.06
N ASN A 46 -2.47 1.70 -18.67
CA ASN A 46 -1.61 0.88 -19.53
C ASN A 46 -2.39 0.27 -20.72
N ILE A 47 -3.62 -0.18 -20.50
CA ILE A 47 -4.51 -0.68 -21.57
C ILE A 47 -4.85 0.45 -22.56
N GLU A 48 -5.11 1.67 -22.08
CA GLU A 48 -5.39 2.81 -22.96
C GLU A 48 -4.17 3.18 -23.82
N ILE A 49 -2.97 3.17 -23.26
CA ILE A 49 -1.72 3.41 -24.02
C ILE A 49 -1.50 2.31 -25.07
N GLN A 50 -1.66 1.04 -24.70
CA GLN A 50 -1.48 -0.08 -25.63
C GLN A 50 -2.52 -0.09 -26.77
N ASN A 51 -3.77 0.28 -26.49
CA ASN A 51 -4.82 0.42 -27.51
C ASN A 51 -4.54 1.58 -28.46
N ARG A 52 -3.90 2.66 -28.00
CA ARG A 52 -3.45 3.76 -28.86
C ARG A 52 -2.25 3.37 -29.71
N GLU A 53 -1.27 2.66 -29.16
CA GLU A 53 -0.14 2.15 -29.95
C GLU A 53 -0.60 1.16 -31.03
N SER A 54 -1.57 0.29 -30.71
CA SER A 54 -2.16 -0.64 -31.67
C SER A 54 -2.97 0.08 -32.76
N SER A 55 -3.62 1.20 -32.40
CA SER A 55 -4.36 2.04 -33.33
C SER A 55 -3.44 2.92 -34.18
N GLU A 56 -2.34 3.43 -33.63
CA GLU A 56 -1.30 4.19 -34.34
C GLU A 56 -0.48 3.30 -35.28
N ALA A 57 -0.25 2.03 -34.92
CA ALA A 57 0.34 1.04 -35.82
C ALA A 57 -0.57 0.72 -37.03
N SER A 58 -1.90 0.82 -36.87
CA SER A 58 -2.87 0.70 -37.96
C SER A 58 -3.09 2.03 -38.72
N SER A 59 -2.82 3.17 -38.09
CA SER A 59 -3.05 4.52 -38.64
C SER A 59 -1.80 5.19 -39.24
N LYS A 60 -0.70 4.46 -39.45
CA LYS A 60 0.45 4.94 -40.24
C LYS A 60 0.15 5.12 -41.74
N ARG A 61 -1.10 4.91 -42.18
CA ARG A 61 -1.57 5.16 -43.54
C ARG A 61 -2.59 6.29 -43.68
N GLN A 62 -3.24 6.76 -42.61
CA GLN A 62 -4.32 7.75 -42.77
C GLN A 62 -4.40 8.73 -41.60
N SER A 63 -4.23 10.01 -41.94
CA SER A 63 -4.71 11.20 -41.21
C SER A 63 -3.81 11.85 -40.16
N MET A 64 -3.01 12.81 -40.64
CA MET A 64 -2.51 13.94 -39.84
C MET A 64 -3.63 14.79 -39.19
N ALA A 65 -4.91 14.56 -39.53
CA ALA A 65 -6.06 15.26 -38.95
C ALA A 65 -6.58 14.66 -37.63
N ALA A 66 -6.36 13.36 -37.36
CA ALA A 66 -6.80 12.73 -36.10
C ALA A 66 -5.90 13.10 -34.89
N LEU A 67 -4.66 13.51 -35.17
CA LEU A 67 -3.70 13.96 -34.16
C LEU A 67 -4.09 15.31 -33.51
N GLU A 68 -4.88 16.14 -34.20
CA GLU A 68 -5.37 17.41 -33.66
C GLU A 68 -6.57 17.23 -32.72
N GLN A 69 -7.42 16.24 -32.98
CA GLN A 69 -8.61 15.97 -32.15
C GLN A 69 -8.29 15.22 -30.86
N ALA A 70 -7.30 14.30 -30.89
CA ALA A 70 -6.82 13.62 -29.68
C ALA A 70 -6.06 14.55 -28.70
N ASN A 71 -5.55 15.69 -29.20
CA ASN A 71 -4.84 16.70 -28.41
C ASN A 71 -5.74 17.64 -27.60
N ARG A 72 -7.08 17.58 -27.76
CA ARG A 72 -8.01 18.41 -26.96
C ARG A 72 -8.39 17.82 -25.61
N PHE A 73 -8.24 16.51 -25.41
CA PHE A 73 -8.62 15.83 -24.16
C PHE A 73 -7.43 15.41 -23.28
N LEU A 74 -6.20 15.70 -23.73
CA LEU A 74 -4.97 15.45 -22.99
C LEU A 74 -4.12 16.72 -22.97
N PRO A 75 -3.58 17.15 -21.82
CA PRO A 75 -2.68 18.30 -21.77
C PRO A 75 -1.28 17.90 -22.31
N GLY A 76 -1.17 17.86 -23.63
CA GLY A 76 0.05 18.14 -24.40
C GLY A 76 0.95 16.94 -24.79
N PRO A 77 1.81 17.14 -25.81
CA PRO A 77 2.59 16.12 -26.54
C PRO A 77 3.92 15.74 -25.86
N ASN A 78 4.02 15.89 -24.53
CA ASN A 78 5.28 15.65 -23.85
C ASN A 78 5.28 14.24 -23.26
N LEU A 79 5.94 13.30 -23.94
CA LEU A 79 6.31 11.98 -23.41
C LEU A 79 6.93 12.09 -22.00
N ASP A 80 7.66 13.17 -21.74
CA ASP A 80 8.22 13.49 -20.42
C ASP A 80 7.15 13.67 -19.33
N LYS A 81 6.00 14.28 -19.66
CA LYS A 81 4.89 14.47 -18.71
C LYS A 81 4.17 13.14 -18.40
N GLN A 82 4.05 12.26 -19.39
CA GLN A 82 3.54 10.89 -19.17
C GLN A 82 4.51 10.05 -18.33
N ALA A 83 5.81 10.10 -18.63
CA ALA A 83 6.84 9.41 -17.84
C ALA A 83 6.86 9.90 -16.38
N GLN A 84 6.71 11.21 -16.15
CA GLN A 84 6.58 11.79 -14.81
C GLN A 84 5.31 11.32 -14.10
N TYR A 85 4.17 11.24 -14.80
CA TYR A 85 2.93 10.73 -14.22
C TYR A 85 3.06 9.26 -13.80
N LEU A 86 3.61 8.40 -14.65
CA LEU A 86 3.85 7.00 -14.35
C LEU A 86 4.81 6.82 -13.16
N ASN A 87 5.86 7.64 -13.08
CA ASN A 87 6.80 7.58 -11.96
C ASN A 87 6.14 8.00 -10.63
N ARG A 88 5.23 8.99 -10.66
CA ARG A 88 4.42 9.38 -9.48
C ARG A 88 3.51 8.24 -9.04
N VAL A 89 2.79 7.60 -9.97
CA VAL A 89 1.91 6.46 -9.66
C VAL A 89 2.71 5.29 -9.08
N ARG A 90 3.86 4.95 -9.68
CA ARG A 90 4.76 3.91 -9.16
C ARG A 90 5.26 4.21 -7.76
N THR A 91 5.59 5.45 -7.46
CA THR A 91 6.04 5.88 -6.12
C THR A 91 4.92 5.72 -5.10
N GLN A 92 3.68 6.07 -5.46
CA GLN A 92 2.52 5.86 -4.60
C GLN A 92 2.26 4.38 -4.33
N VAL A 93 2.36 3.53 -5.35
CA VAL A 93 2.24 2.07 -5.19
C VAL A 93 3.27 1.53 -4.20
N ARG A 94 4.55 1.89 -4.34
CA ARG A 94 5.62 1.49 -3.40
C ARG A 94 5.37 2.00 -1.98
N PHE A 95 4.84 3.21 -1.84
CA PHE A 95 4.47 3.74 -0.53
C PHE A 95 3.41 2.85 0.15
N TYR A 96 2.37 2.45 -0.58
CA TYR A 96 1.34 1.57 -0.02
C TYR A 96 1.85 0.16 0.27
N GLU A 97 2.75 -0.39 -0.55
CA GLU A 97 3.45 -1.65 -0.25
C GLU A 97 4.25 -1.57 1.05
N PHE A 98 4.92 -0.43 1.29
CA PHE A 98 5.62 -0.16 2.54
C PHE A 98 4.66 -0.10 3.72
N VAL A 99 3.52 0.60 3.58
CA VAL A 99 2.48 0.67 4.62
C VAL A 99 1.92 -0.72 4.95
N ILE A 100 1.67 -1.55 3.94
CA ILE A 100 1.22 -2.94 4.13
C ILE A 100 2.29 -3.75 4.88
N SER A 101 3.56 -3.62 4.49
CA SER A 101 4.68 -4.31 5.15
C SER A 101 4.85 -3.88 6.60
N GLY A 102 4.73 -2.57 6.88
CA GLY A 102 4.70 -2.05 8.24
C GLY A 102 3.51 -2.57 9.06
N GLY A 103 2.34 -2.68 8.44
CA GLY A 103 1.15 -3.28 9.05
C GLY A 103 1.38 -4.73 9.48
N LYS A 104 1.97 -5.56 8.59
CA LYS A 104 2.36 -6.94 8.91
C LYS A 104 3.34 -7.01 10.09
N LEU A 105 4.35 -6.13 10.09
CA LEU A 105 5.35 -6.08 11.14
C LEU A 105 4.74 -5.76 12.51
N PHE A 106 3.81 -4.80 12.57
CA PHE A 106 3.09 -4.45 13.80
C PHE A 106 2.20 -5.61 14.30
N ILE A 107 1.56 -6.35 13.41
CA ILE A 107 0.80 -7.56 13.78
C ILE A 107 1.73 -8.62 14.38
N CYS A 108 2.89 -8.87 13.77
CA CYS A 108 3.89 -9.79 14.31
C CYS A 108 4.40 -9.35 15.70
N LEU A 109 4.75 -8.07 15.85
CA LEU A 109 5.19 -7.53 17.15
C LEU A 109 4.10 -7.63 18.21
N SER A 110 2.84 -7.38 17.84
CA SER A 110 1.69 -7.60 18.73
C SER A 110 1.62 -9.05 19.22
N ALA A 111 1.76 -10.02 18.31
CA ALA A 111 1.73 -11.43 18.67
C ALA A 111 2.87 -11.79 19.65
N VAL A 112 4.07 -11.27 19.42
CA VAL A 112 5.22 -11.44 20.33
C VAL A 112 4.92 -10.83 21.70
N CYS A 113 4.46 -9.58 21.76
CA CYS A 113 4.10 -8.92 23.02
C CYS A 113 3.02 -9.68 23.80
N PHE A 114 2.00 -10.20 23.09
CA PHE A 114 0.94 -10.98 23.70
C PHE A 114 1.43 -12.32 24.27
N LEU A 115 2.24 -13.06 23.50
CA LEU A 115 2.88 -14.31 23.93
C LEU A 115 3.80 -14.09 25.13
N SER A 116 4.64 -13.04 25.09
CA SER A 116 5.50 -12.67 26.22
C SER A 116 4.70 -12.29 27.46
N GLY A 117 3.59 -11.56 27.31
CA GLY A 117 2.69 -11.25 28.43
C GLY A 117 2.06 -12.51 29.05
N LEU A 118 1.63 -13.47 28.21
CA LEU A 118 1.10 -14.76 28.67
C LEU A 118 2.16 -15.60 29.39
N LEU A 119 3.39 -15.65 28.87
CA LEU A 119 4.49 -16.37 29.50
C LEU A 119 4.79 -15.78 30.88
N VAL A 120 4.96 -14.46 30.99
CA VAL A 120 5.21 -13.79 32.28
C VAL A 120 4.10 -14.11 33.28
N LYS A 121 2.83 -14.06 32.85
CA LYS A 121 1.68 -14.44 33.68
C LYS A 121 1.77 -15.87 34.19
N ARG A 122 2.15 -16.83 33.33
CA ARG A 122 2.28 -18.26 33.70
C ARG A 122 3.41 -18.48 34.72
N TYR A 123 4.56 -17.85 34.52
CA TYR A 123 5.70 -17.93 35.44
C TYR A 123 5.46 -17.26 36.79
N THR A 124 4.47 -16.36 36.91
CA THR A 124 4.15 -15.74 38.21
C THR A 124 3.16 -16.51 39.07
N LEU A 125 2.48 -17.51 38.49
CA LEU A 125 1.48 -18.36 39.14
C LEU A 125 2.07 -19.68 39.68
N HIS A 126 3.23 -20.09 39.17
CA HIS A 126 4.09 -21.13 39.76
C HIS A 126 5.10 -20.50 40.72
#